data_AF-A0A9Q0AL26-F1
#
_entry.id   AF-A0A9Q0AL26-F1
#
_cell.length_a   1.000
_cell.length_b   1.000
_cell.length_c   1.000
_cell.angle_alpha   90.00
_cell.angle_beta   90.00
_cell.angle_gamma   90.00
#
_symmetry.space_group_name_H-M   'P 1'
#
loop_
_entity.id
_entity.type
_entity.pdbx_description
1 polymer ?
#
loop_
_entity_poly.entity_id
_entity_poly.type
_entity_poly.pdbx_seq_one_letter_code
_entity_poly.pdbx_strand_id
1 'polypeptide(L)'
;MNPPLYHTMFKCMNLPVKRISLARESAVTIKNYARKCDIPFVMFKTEQRPGLVYAESRDEEALQKWASLVGNMEKMIFKCVLPPTRAPVRDDRPTKVYGERFKEFTSMTGFGEELVRRGLADWWRSNEAFKGKGSIG
;
A
#
# COMPACT_ATOMS: atom_id res chain seq x y z
N MET A 1 -0.93 -26.64 1.20
CA MET A 1 -1.26 -25.53 0.27
C MET A 1 -0.92 -24.22 0.96
N ASN A 2 -0.32 -23.27 0.26
CA ASN A 2 -0.09 -21.94 0.84
C ASN A 2 -1.44 -21.18 0.93
N PRO A 3 -1.75 -20.52 2.07
CA PRO A 3 -2.99 -19.74 2.19
C PRO A 3 -3.00 -18.60 1.16
N PRO A 4 -4.18 -18.17 0.69
CA PRO A 4 -4.28 -17.08 -0.27
C PRO A 4 -3.60 -15.80 0.24
N LEU A 5 -2.97 -15.06 -0.67
CA LEU A 5 -2.47 -13.72 -0.36
C LEU A 5 -3.60 -12.72 -0.57
N TYR A 6 -3.77 -11.81 0.37
CA TYR A 6 -4.69 -10.69 0.30
C TYR A 6 -3.91 -9.40 0.15
N HIS A 7 -4.50 -8.44 -0.53
CA HIS A 7 -3.91 -7.12 -0.71
C HIS A 7 -4.96 -6.02 -0.59
N THR A 8 -4.53 -4.85 -0.18
CA THR A 8 -5.35 -3.65 -0.08
C THR A 8 -4.49 -2.45 -0.42
N MET A 9 -5.14 -1.35 -0.76
CA MET A 9 -4.43 -0.13 -1.04
C MET A 9 -5.26 1.12 -0.80
N PHE A 10 -4.53 2.14 -0.38
CA PHE A 10 -5.03 3.46 -0.07
C PHE A 10 -4.35 4.52 -0.93
N LYS A 11 -5.12 5.55 -1.24
CA LYS A 11 -4.65 6.79 -1.85
C LYS A 11 -4.87 7.92 -0.84
N CYS A 12 -3.83 8.69 -0.52
CA CYS A 12 -4.04 9.91 0.27
C CYS A 12 -4.74 10.96 -0.59
N MET A 13 -5.85 11.49 -0.09
CA MET A 13 -6.75 12.34 -0.87
C MET A 13 -6.36 13.80 -0.91
N ASN A 14 -5.64 14.33 0.09
CA ASN A 14 -5.22 15.73 0.09
C ASN A 14 -4.16 16.02 1.15
N LEU A 15 -3.14 16.80 0.76
CA LEU A 15 -2.56 17.81 1.66
C LEU A 15 -1.98 18.99 0.83
N PRO A 16 -2.14 20.24 1.26
CA PRO A 16 -1.51 21.40 0.61
C PRO A 16 0.02 21.38 0.75
N VAL A 17 0.76 21.79 -0.30
CA VAL A 17 2.23 21.68 -0.56
C VAL A 17 3.21 22.04 0.58
N LYS A 18 2.75 22.54 1.75
CA LYS A 18 3.56 22.92 2.93
C LYS A 18 3.66 21.95 4.15
N ARG A 19 3.39 20.64 4.06
CA ARG A 19 3.35 19.72 5.24
C ARG A 19 4.01 18.35 5.01
N ILE A 20 5.31 18.34 4.70
CA ILE A 20 6.13 17.10 4.57
C ILE A 20 6.25 16.37 5.92
N SER A 21 6.27 17.10 7.04
CA SER A 21 6.29 16.52 8.40
C SER A 21 5.11 15.57 8.62
N LEU A 22 3.89 15.96 8.24
CA LEU A 22 2.70 15.12 8.36
C LEU A 22 2.79 13.82 7.55
N ALA A 23 3.44 13.87 6.38
CA ALA A 23 3.67 12.69 5.55
C ALA A 23 4.57 11.67 6.26
N ARG A 24 5.65 12.14 6.87
CA ARG A 24 6.58 11.31 7.65
C ARG A 24 5.92 10.74 8.91
N GLU A 25 5.22 11.58 9.68
CA GLU A 25 4.46 11.14 10.86
C GLU A 25 3.44 10.06 10.52
N SER A 26 2.73 10.21 9.40
CA SER A 26 1.74 9.22 9.01
C SER A 26 2.37 7.93 8.51
N ALA A 27 3.51 7.98 7.82
CA ALA A 27 4.26 6.77 7.50
C ALA A 27 4.67 6.03 8.78
N VAL A 28 5.10 6.75 9.83
CA VAL A 28 5.37 6.17 11.15
C VAL A 28 4.10 5.52 11.75
N THR A 29 2.97 6.21 11.73
CA THR A 29 1.69 5.67 12.21
C THR A 29 1.25 4.43 11.45
N ILE A 30 1.33 4.44 10.12
CA ILE A 30 0.99 3.30 9.24
C ILE A 30 1.86 2.09 9.57
N LYS A 31 3.19 2.29 9.72
CA LYS A 31 4.12 1.24 10.14
C LYS A 31 3.75 0.68 11.53
N ASN A 32 3.35 1.54 12.46
CA ASN A 32 2.94 1.12 13.79
C ASN A 32 1.64 0.30 13.77
N TYR A 33 0.64 0.70 12.98
CA TYR A 33 -0.56 -0.13 12.77
C TYR A 33 -0.21 -1.46 12.12
N ALA A 34 0.68 -1.47 11.13
CA ALA A 34 1.13 -2.69 10.48
C ALA A 34 1.79 -3.66 11.47
N ARG A 35 2.63 -3.13 12.39
CA ARG A 35 3.20 -3.92 13.49
C ARG A 35 2.14 -4.49 14.42
N LYS A 36 1.16 -3.70 14.84
CA LYS A 36 0.06 -4.11 15.74
C LYS A 36 -0.88 -5.15 15.14
N CYS A 37 -1.01 -5.17 13.82
CA CYS A 37 -1.88 -6.08 13.08
C CYS A 37 -1.08 -7.20 12.40
N ASP A 38 0.20 -7.39 12.72
CA ASP A 38 1.06 -8.42 12.13
C ASP A 38 1.09 -8.46 10.60
N ILE A 39 0.94 -7.28 9.97
CA ILE A 39 0.99 -7.15 8.51
C ILE A 39 2.44 -7.39 8.04
N PRO A 40 2.68 -8.40 7.19
CA PRO A 40 4.02 -8.84 6.83
C PRO A 40 4.72 -7.92 5.82
N PHE A 41 3.97 -7.17 5.01
CA PHE A 41 4.55 -6.25 4.05
C PHE A 41 3.67 -5.02 3.83
N VAL A 42 4.31 -3.85 3.89
CA VAL A 42 3.70 -2.56 3.56
C VAL A 42 4.67 -1.74 2.74
N MET A 43 4.18 -1.07 1.71
CA MET A 43 4.96 -0.09 0.96
C MET A 43 4.21 1.20 0.70
N PHE A 44 4.94 2.29 0.58
CA PHE A 44 4.37 3.62 0.46
C PHE A 44 5.30 4.55 -0.33
N LYS A 45 4.70 5.51 -1.02
CA LYS A 45 5.45 6.50 -1.81
C LYS A 45 5.55 7.82 -1.05
N THR A 46 6.75 8.36 -0.81
CA THR A 46 6.97 9.47 0.13
C THR A 46 7.25 10.84 -0.51
N GLU A 47 7.84 10.93 -1.71
CA GLU A 47 8.26 12.24 -2.27
C GLU A 47 7.14 13.20 -2.65
N GLN A 48 5.90 12.72 -2.79
CA GLN A 48 4.74 13.60 -3.01
C GLN A 48 3.66 13.40 -1.94
N ARG A 49 4.09 13.12 -0.69
CA ARG A 49 3.26 12.71 0.48
C ARG A 49 2.76 11.29 0.27
N PRO A 50 2.16 10.55 1.24
CA PRO A 50 1.83 9.16 0.99
C PRO A 50 0.68 9.08 -0.01
N GLY A 51 0.97 9.34 -1.28
CA GLY A 51 0.03 9.37 -2.37
C GLY A 51 -0.52 7.99 -2.60
N LEU A 52 0.24 6.95 -2.24
CA LEU A 52 -0.16 5.55 -2.26
C LEU A 52 0.43 4.79 -1.08
N VAL A 53 -0.39 3.90 -0.53
CA VAL A 53 -0.01 2.93 0.50
C VAL A 53 -0.57 1.58 0.07
N TYR A 54 0.27 0.57 0.02
CA TYR A 54 -0.09 -0.80 -0.29
C TYR A 54 0.29 -1.71 0.86
N ALA A 55 -0.54 -2.71 1.14
CA ALA A 55 -0.22 -3.78 2.07
C ALA A 55 -0.71 -5.12 1.54
N GLU A 56 -0.02 -6.18 1.96
CA GLU A 56 -0.42 -7.56 1.71
C GLU A 56 -0.27 -8.40 2.98
N SER A 57 -1.11 -9.42 3.10
CA SER A 57 -1.10 -10.38 4.21
C SER A 57 -1.71 -11.70 3.76
N ARG A 58 -1.31 -12.82 4.37
CA ARG A 58 -2.03 -14.09 4.22
C ARG A 58 -3.16 -14.26 5.24
N ASP A 59 -3.27 -13.31 6.16
CA ASP A 59 -4.35 -13.16 7.13
C ASP A 59 -5.24 -11.99 6.68
N GLU A 60 -6.44 -12.33 6.21
CA GLU A 60 -7.43 -11.36 5.72
C GLU A 60 -7.96 -10.46 6.82
N GLU A 61 -8.25 -11.01 8.00
CA GLU A 61 -8.81 -10.28 9.14
C GLU A 61 -7.80 -9.26 9.67
N ALA A 62 -6.54 -9.66 9.78
CA ALA A 62 -5.44 -8.76 10.10
C ALA A 62 -5.37 -7.58 9.10
N LEU A 63 -5.48 -7.89 7.80
CA LEU A 63 -5.44 -6.88 6.74
C LEU A 63 -6.66 -5.94 6.79
N GLN A 64 -7.86 -6.47 7.06
CA GLN A 64 -9.08 -5.69 7.26
C GLN A 64 -9.00 -4.76 8.48
N LYS A 65 -8.48 -5.27 9.60
CA LYS A 65 -8.24 -4.49 10.81
C LYS A 65 -7.25 -3.36 10.55
N TRP A 66 -6.14 -3.66 9.87
CA TRP A 66 -5.15 -2.66 9.48
C TRP A 66 -5.73 -1.62 8.53
N ALA A 67 -6.47 -2.05 7.51
CA ALA A 67 -7.13 -1.19 6.53
C ALA A 67 -8.10 -0.20 7.21
N SER A 68 -8.86 -0.68 8.21
CA SER A 68 -9.77 0.16 9.00
C SER A 68 -9.01 1.21 9.82
N LEU A 69 -7.87 0.85 10.42
CA LEU A 69 -7.04 1.80 11.17
C LEU A 69 -6.44 2.89 10.26
N VAL A 70 -5.97 2.51 9.07
CA VAL A 70 -5.40 3.46 8.09
C VAL A 70 -6.48 4.39 7.51
N GLY A 71 -7.66 3.85 7.18
CA GLY A 71 -8.78 4.64 6.66
C GLY A 71 -9.33 5.66 7.66
N ASN A 72 -9.22 5.39 8.96
CA ASN A 72 -9.71 6.26 10.05
C ASN A 72 -8.64 7.23 10.60
N MET A 73 -7.52 7.42 9.90
CA MET A 73 -6.48 8.35 10.36
C MET A 73 -6.98 9.81 10.29
N GLU A 74 -7.08 10.47 11.45
CA GLU A 74 -7.52 11.88 11.52
C GLU A 74 -6.55 12.85 10.85
N LYS A 75 -5.25 12.57 10.95
CA LYS A 75 -4.17 13.45 10.45
C LYS A 75 -4.11 13.51 8.92
N MET A 76 -4.53 12.44 8.24
CA MET A 76 -4.51 12.35 6.78
C MET A 76 -5.65 11.50 6.27
N ILE A 77 -6.34 12.04 5.27
CA ILE A 77 -7.46 11.37 4.64
C ILE A 77 -6.92 10.35 3.65
N PHE A 78 -6.89 9.09 4.06
CA PHE A 78 -6.62 7.95 3.18
C PHE A 78 -7.93 7.40 2.65
N LYS A 79 -8.14 7.47 1.34
CA LYS A 79 -9.24 6.78 0.69
C LYS A 79 -8.79 5.38 0.30
N CYS A 80 -9.48 4.38 0.82
CA CYS A 80 -9.36 3.02 0.34
C CYS A 80 -9.77 3.00 -1.14
N VAL A 81 -8.83 2.65 -2.01
CA VAL A 81 -9.04 2.53 -3.46
C VAL A 81 -9.12 1.07 -3.88
N LEU A 82 -8.62 0.17 -3.04
CA LEU A 82 -8.84 -1.26 -3.13
C LEU A 82 -9.04 -1.81 -1.72
N PRO A 83 -10.26 -2.27 -1.37
CA PRO A 83 -10.47 -2.97 -0.10
C PRO A 83 -9.68 -4.27 -0.07
N PRO A 84 -9.40 -4.84 1.12
CA PRO A 84 -8.80 -6.15 1.25
C PRO A 84 -9.49 -7.16 0.33
N THR A 85 -8.75 -7.68 -0.63
CA THR A 85 -9.23 -8.66 -1.60
C THR A 85 -8.16 -9.68 -1.90
N ARG A 86 -8.56 -10.83 -2.41
CA ARG A 86 -7.64 -11.91 -2.77
C ARG A 86 -6.79 -11.49 -3.97
N ALA A 87 -5.47 -11.62 -3.84
CA ALA A 87 -4.56 -11.36 -4.93
C ALA A 87 -4.85 -12.30 -6.11
N PRO A 88 -4.87 -11.79 -7.35
CA PRO A 88 -5.17 -12.59 -8.55
C PRO A 88 -4.10 -13.65 -8.83
N VAL A 89 -2.89 -13.45 -8.29
CA VAL A 89 -1.77 -14.38 -8.47
C VAL A 89 -1.71 -15.33 -7.29
N ARG A 90 -1.60 -16.64 -7.60
CA ARG A 90 -1.25 -17.65 -6.60
C ARG A 90 0.18 -17.37 -6.16
N ASP A 91 0.31 -16.72 -5.01
CA ASP A 91 1.62 -16.42 -4.48
C ASP A 91 2.29 -17.67 -3.87
N ASP A 92 3.15 -18.28 -4.66
CA ASP A 92 4.09 -19.33 -4.32
C ASP A 92 5.37 -18.80 -3.63
N ARG A 93 5.50 -17.48 -3.42
CA ARG A 93 6.60 -16.90 -2.64
C ARG A 93 6.56 -17.41 -1.20
N PRO A 94 7.70 -17.85 -0.65
CA PRO A 94 7.77 -18.38 0.71
C PRO A 94 7.35 -17.33 1.74
N THR A 95 6.52 -17.74 2.69
CA THR A 95 5.88 -16.91 3.74
C THR A 95 6.87 -16.11 4.59
N LYS A 96 8.17 -16.43 4.54
CA LYS A 96 9.24 -15.86 5.38
C LYS A 96 10.23 -14.96 4.63
N VAL A 97 10.19 -14.85 3.30
CA VAL A 97 11.22 -14.13 2.52
C VAL A 97 10.62 -12.86 1.90
N TYR A 98 10.15 -11.96 2.74
CA TYR A 98 9.72 -10.63 2.31
C TYR A 98 10.68 -9.56 2.82
N GLY A 99 11.93 -9.57 2.32
CA GLY A 99 12.91 -8.48 2.45
C GLY A 99 12.75 -7.55 3.65
N GLU A 100 12.73 -6.24 3.40
CA GLU A 100 12.30 -5.27 4.40
C GLU A 100 10.77 -5.25 4.48
N ARG A 101 10.21 -5.49 5.68
CA ARG A 101 8.76 -5.41 6.00
C ARG A 101 8.12 -4.10 5.54
N PHE A 102 8.90 -3.02 5.51
CA PHE A 102 8.47 -1.68 5.14
C PHE A 102 9.33 -1.17 4.00
N LYS A 103 8.72 -0.86 2.85
CA LYS A 103 9.45 -0.33 1.69
C LYS A 103 8.96 1.07 1.33
N GLU A 104 9.88 2.03 1.32
CA GLU A 104 9.57 3.41 0.91
C GLU A 104 10.02 3.64 -0.53
N PHE A 105 9.20 4.35 -1.29
CA PHE A 105 9.50 4.73 -2.66
C PHE A 105 9.47 6.23 -2.84
N THR A 106 10.41 6.75 -3.59
CA THR A 106 10.47 8.15 -3.99
C THR A 106 9.63 8.37 -5.25
N SER A 107 9.76 7.50 -6.25
CA SER A 107 9.07 7.60 -7.54
C SER A 107 7.82 6.73 -7.67
N MET A 108 6.90 7.15 -8.55
CA MET A 108 5.76 6.32 -8.97
C MET A 108 6.20 5.11 -9.79
N THR A 109 7.24 5.29 -10.62
CA THR A 109 7.83 4.23 -11.44
C THR A 109 8.33 3.08 -10.56
N GLY A 110 9.15 3.36 -9.54
CA GLY A 110 9.66 2.32 -8.65
C GLY A 110 8.57 1.61 -7.84
N PHE A 111 7.54 2.36 -7.42
CA PHE A 111 6.37 1.77 -6.76
C PHE A 111 5.61 0.81 -7.70
N GLY A 112 5.41 1.21 -8.95
CA GLY A 112 4.75 0.40 -9.98
C GLY A 112 5.56 -0.84 -10.36
N GLU A 113 6.88 -0.72 -10.52
CA GLU A 113 7.78 -1.85 -10.77
C GLU A 113 7.72 -2.89 -9.66
N GLU A 114 7.62 -2.46 -8.40
CA GLU A 114 7.46 -3.37 -7.27
C GLU A 114 6.10 -4.08 -7.30
N LEU A 115 5.00 -3.41 -7.67
CA LEU A 115 3.70 -4.07 -7.85
C LEU A 115 3.75 -5.10 -9.00
N VAL A 116 4.42 -4.78 -10.11
CA VAL A 116 4.62 -5.70 -11.23
C VAL A 116 5.42 -6.93 -10.78
N ARG A 117 6.52 -6.72 -10.04
CA ARG A 117 7.34 -7.79 -9.45
C ARG A 117 6.54 -8.70 -8.52
N ARG A 118 5.47 -8.18 -7.92
CA ARG A 118 4.54 -8.90 -7.03
C ARG A 118 3.37 -9.56 -7.75
N GLY A 119 3.36 -9.53 -9.09
CA GLY A 119 2.29 -10.12 -9.89
C GLY A 119 1.03 -9.27 -9.99
N LEU A 120 1.08 -8.00 -9.58
CA LEU A 120 -0.07 -7.10 -9.62
C LEU A 120 -0.06 -6.18 -10.85
N ALA A 121 0.65 -6.56 -11.91
CA ALA A 121 0.81 -5.76 -13.12
C ALA A 121 -0.53 -5.42 -13.79
N ASP A 122 -1.39 -6.41 -14.00
CA ASP A 122 -2.67 -6.22 -14.70
C ASP A 122 -3.65 -5.37 -13.88
N TRP A 123 -3.62 -5.55 -12.57
CA TRP A 123 -4.38 -4.71 -11.65
C TRP A 123 -3.83 -3.27 -11.61
N TRP A 124 -2.51 -3.11 -11.53
CA TRP A 124 -1.85 -1.80 -11.52
C TRP A 124 -2.19 -0.99 -12.77
N ARG A 125 -2.19 -1.64 -13.94
CA ARG A 125 -2.50 -1.01 -15.24
C ARG A 125 -3.99 -0.75 -15.44
N SER A 126 -4.87 -1.60 -14.92
CA SER A 126 -6.33 -1.48 -15.10
C SER A 126 -6.96 -0.42 -14.20
N ASN A 127 -6.32 -0.06 -13.09
CA ASN A 127 -6.92 0.82 -12.11
C ASN A 127 -6.65 2.30 -12.42
N GLU A 128 -7.68 3.00 -12.91
CA GLU A 128 -7.60 4.41 -13.30
C GLU A 128 -7.27 5.36 -12.14
N ALA A 129 -7.45 4.93 -10.89
CA ALA A 129 -7.12 5.73 -9.70
C ALA A 129 -5.64 6.13 -9.62
N PHE A 130 -4.76 5.45 -10.36
CA PHE A 130 -3.32 5.71 -10.46
C PHE A 130 -2.87 6.43 -11.71
N LYS A 131 -3.71 6.40 -12.74
CA LYS A 131 -3.52 7.15 -13.98
C LYS A 131 -3.83 8.61 -13.67
N GLY A 132 -2.95 9.27 -12.90
CA GLY A 132 -3.03 10.72 -12.76
C GLY A 132 -3.10 11.34 -14.16
N LYS A 133 -3.95 12.37 -14.34
CA LYS A 133 -3.92 13.23 -15.52
C LYS A 133 -2.46 13.66 -15.74
N GLY A 134 -1.80 13.09 -16.75
CA GLY A 134 -0.35 13.20 -16.91
C GLY A 134 0.41 11.88 -17.11
N SER A 135 -0.27 10.78 -17.44
CA SER A 135 0.42 9.61 -18.01
C SER A 135 0.67 9.87 -19.49
N ILE A 136 1.88 10.37 -19.76
CA ILE A 136 2.73 10.24 -20.95
C ILE A 136 2.10 9.39 -22.06
N GLY A 137 1.81 10.04 -23.19
CA GLY A 137 1.83 9.41 -24.51
C GLY A 137 3.25 9.31 -25.04
#